data_AF-A0A6I9NE20-F1
#
_entry.id   AF-A0A6I9NE20-F1
#
_cell.length_a   1.000
_cell.length_b   1.000
_cell.length_c   1.000
_cell.angle_alpha   90.00
_cell.angle_beta   90.00
_cell.angle_gamma   90.00
#
_symmetry.space_group_name_H-M   'P 1'
#
loop_
_entity.id
_entity.type
_entity.pdbx_description
1 polymer ?
#
loop_
_entity_poly.entity_id
_entity_poly.type
_entity_poly.pdbx_seq_one_letter_code
_entity_poly.pdbx_strand_id
1 'polypeptide(L)'
;MSDLLTKIKHSEEKKKKKKTSVSQTDLQKLGLTGITLRPYQLDGVQWLSECQRKQQGCILGDEMGLGKTCQTISLLVFMSGSLGQSGPFLVLSPLSVMENWRNELQRYIHLIRYKYQNHFE
;
A
#
# COMPACT_ATOMS: atom_id res chain seq x y z
N MET A 1 35.77 -23.65 7.01
CA MET A 1 35.45 -22.33 6.42
C MET A 1 34.23 -22.37 5.50
N SER A 2 33.91 -23.51 4.88
CA SER A 2 32.71 -23.75 4.06
C SER A 2 31.39 -23.58 4.84
N ASP A 3 31.30 -24.09 6.07
CA ASP A 3 30.04 -24.07 6.84
C ASP A 3 29.57 -22.68 7.26
N LEU A 4 30.50 -21.74 7.48
CA LEU A 4 30.17 -20.36 7.82
C LEU A 4 29.60 -19.64 6.59
N LEU A 5 30.19 -19.85 5.41
CA LEU A 5 29.72 -19.27 4.15
C LEU A 5 28.34 -19.85 3.75
N THR A 6 28.10 -21.13 4.01
CA THR A 6 26.78 -21.76 3.78
C THR A 6 25.74 -21.23 4.75
N LYS A 7 26.08 -21.05 6.04
CA LYS A 7 25.19 -20.42 7.02
C LYS A 7 24.90 -18.96 6.71
N ILE A 8 25.90 -18.20 6.24
CA ILE A 8 25.72 -16.81 5.81
C ILE A 8 24.79 -16.79 4.59
N LYS A 9 25.04 -17.59 3.55
CA LYS A 9 24.16 -17.69 2.37
C LYS A 9 22.72 -18.09 2.73
N HIS A 10 22.53 -19.10 3.58
CA HIS A 10 21.20 -19.49 4.06
C HIS A 10 20.55 -18.43 4.96
N SER A 11 21.33 -17.67 5.74
CA SER A 11 20.83 -16.55 6.54
C SER A 11 20.44 -15.37 5.65
N GLU A 12 21.14 -15.14 4.54
CA GLU A 12 20.82 -14.12 3.54
C GLU A 12 19.62 -14.54 2.67
N GLU A 13 19.50 -15.81 2.30
CA GLU A 13 18.32 -16.35 1.60
C GLU A 13 17.08 -16.36 2.51
N LYS A 14 17.23 -16.69 3.80
CA LYS A 14 16.14 -16.58 4.78
C LYS A 14 15.79 -15.13 5.12
N LYS A 15 16.75 -14.20 5.13
CA LYS A 15 16.49 -12.75 5.24
C LYS A 15 15.84 -12.17 3.97
N LYS A 16 16.22 -12.65 2.77
CA LYS A 16 15.55 -12.32 1.49
C LYS A 16 14.14 -12.90 1.40
N LYS A 17 13.87 -14.08 1.99
CA LYS A 17 12.54 -14.71 2.02
C LYS A 17 11.60 -14.18 3.10
N LYS A 18 12.08 -13.36 4.05
CA LYS A 18 11.24 -12.58 4.99
C LYS A 18 10.93 -11.16 4.47
N LYS A 19 10.96 -10.97 3.15
CA LYS A 19 10.50 -9.75 2.48
C LYS A 19 8.97 -9.85 2.43
N THR A 20 8.26 -8.97 3.14
CA THR A 20 6.80 -8.91 3.13
C THR A 20 6.33 -8.53 1.72
N SER A 21 6.13 -9.52 0.85
CA SER A 21 5.61 -9.29 -0.50
C SER A 21 4.11 -9.02 -0.40
N VAL A 22 3.67 -7.87 -0.91
CA VAL A 22 2.25 -7.54 -0.95
C VAL A 22 1.57 -8.42 -1.99
N SER A 23 0.59 -9.25 -1.58
CA SER A 23 -0.22 -10.02 -2.52
C SER A 23 -1.67 -9.52 -2.55
N GLN A 24 -2.34 -9.72 -3.70
CA GLN A 24 -3.75 -9.38 -3.87
C GLN A 24 -4.65 -10.06 -2.81
N THR A 25 -4.39 -11.33 -2.52
CA THR A 25 -5.09 -12.11 -1.49
C THR A 25 -4.90 -11.54 -0.10
N ASP A 26 -3.72 -11.00 0.22
CA ASP A 26 -3.48 -10.38 1.52
C ASP A 26 -4.28 -9.09 1.63
N LEU A 27 -4.25 -8.23 0.61
CA LEU A 27 -5.04 -7.00 0.56
C LEU A 27 -6.54 -7.27 0.74
N GLN A 28 -7.06 -8.32 0.11
CA GLN A 28 -8.46 -8.72 0.26
C GLN A 28 -8.81 -9.13 1.69
N LYS A 29 -7.96 -9.92 2.34
CA LYS A 29 -8.15 -10.31 3.75
C LYS A 29 -8.12 -9.11 4.70
N LEU A 30 -7.39 -8.05 4.34
CA LEU A 30 -7.28 -6.82 5.10
C LEU A 30 -8.43 -5.82 4.83
N GLY A 31 -9.37 -6.17 3.94
CA GLY A 31 -10.58 -5.37 3.68
C GLY A 31 -10.58 -4.58 2.38
N LEU A 32 -9.63 -4.83 1.47
CA LEU A 32 -9.69 -4.30 0.10
C LEU A 32 -10.66 -5.14 -0.75
N THR A 33 -11.79 -4.56 -1.14
CA THR A 33 -12.84 -5.25 -1.90
C THR A 33 -13.19 -4.50 -3.17
N GLY A 34 -13.88 -5.13 -4.12
CA GLY A 34 -14.39 -4.42 -5.31
C GLY A 34 -13.32 -3.96 -6.32
N ILE A 35 -12.05 -4.31 -6.09
CA ILE A 35 -10.93 -4.07 -7.00
C ILE A 35 -9.94 -5.23 -7.02
N THR A 36 -9.46 -5.56 -8.22
CA THR A 36 -8.34 -6.47 -8.45
C THR A 36 -7.22 -5.70 -9.11
N LEU A 37 -6.10 -5.55 -8.40
CA LEU A 37 -4.96 -4.79 -8.90
C LEU A 37 -4.28 -5.53 -10.06
N ARG A 38 -3.79 -4.76 -11.03
CA ARG A 38 -2.93 -5.27 -12.10
C ARG A 38 -1.52 -5.57 -11.53
N PRO A 39 -0.72 -6.45 -12.18
CA PRO A 39 0.62 -6.78 -11.70
C PRO A 39 1.50 -5.56 -11.42
N TYR A 40 1.53 -4.60 -12.34
CA TYR A 40 2.32 -3.37 -12.15
C TYR A 40 1.84 -2.52 -10.96
N GLN A 41 0.54 -2.56 -10.63
CA GLN A 41 -0.01 -1.84 -9.48
C GLN A 41 0.40 -2.54 -8.19
N LEU A 42 0.42 -3.88 -8.16
CA LEU A 42 0.93 -4.64 -7.02
C LEU A 42 2.42 -4.36 -6.80
N ASP A 43 3.20 -4.28 -7.87
CA ASP A 43 4.62 -3.90 -7.79
C ASP A 43 4.79 -2.48 -7.23
N GLY A 44 3.95 -1.53 -7.68
CA GLY A 44 3.91 -0.17 -7.16
C GLY A 44 3.57 -0.12 -5.66
N VAL A 45 2.54 -0.87 -5.22
CA VAL A 45 2.18 -0.96 -3.79
C VAL A 45 3.30 -1.60 -2.98
N GLN A 46 3.94 -2.64 -3.50
CA GLN A 46 5.09 -3.26 -2.84
C GLN A 46 6.23 -2.26 -2.68
N TRP A 47 6.57 -1.52 -3.73
CA TRP A 47 7.60 -0.49 -3.69
C TRP A 47 7.26 0.62 -2.66
N LEU A 48 6.03 1.12 -2.67
CA LEU A 48 5.55 2.10 -1.68
C LEU A 48 5.66 1.56 -0.24
N SER A 49 5.29 0.29 -0.02
CA SER A 49 5.41 -0.34 1.30
C SER A 49 6.86 -0.44 1.77
N GLU A 50 7.80 -0.63 0.84
CA GLU A 50 9.23 -0.64 1.14
C GLU A 50 9.77 0.75 1.48
N CYS A 51 9.37 1.79 0.75
CA CYS A 51 9.70 3.19 1.06
C CYS A 51 9.22 3.55 2.47
N GLN A 52 7.97 3.20 2.78
CA GLN A 52 7.38 3.45 4.09
C GLN A 52 8.10 2.69 5.22
N ARG A 53 8.41 1.40 5.00
CA ARG A 53 9.18 0.60 5.96
C ARG A 53 10.56 1.19 6.23
N LYS A 54 11.17 1.85 5.23
CA LYS A 54 12.45 2.56 5.36
C LYS A 54 12.31 3.99 5.89
N GLN A 55 11.10 4.47 6.17
CA GLN A 55 10.82 5.86 6.56
C GLN A 55 11.34 6.87 5.53
N GLN A 56 11.22 6.53 4.25
CA GLN A 56 11.65 7.38 3.14
C GLN A 56 10.43 7.94 2.40
N GLY A 57 10.49 9.23 2.07
CA GLY A 57 9.54 9.82 1.14
C GLY A 57 9.63 9.16 -0.23
N CYS A 58 8.52 9.15 -0.96
CA CYS A 58 8.41 8.52 -2.27
C CYS A 58 7.54 9.37 -3.20
N ILE A 59 7.87 9.37 -4.49
CA ILE A 59 7.08 10.00 -5.56
C ILE A 59 6.63 8.88 -6.50
N LEU A 60 5.33 8.64 -6.58
CA LEU A 60 4.76 7.70 -7.55
C LEU A 60 4.48 8.44 -8.86
N GLY A 61 5.43 8.34 -9.79
CA GLY A 61 5.45 9.06 -11.07
C GLY A 61 4.76 8.36 -12.24
N ASP A 62 3.87 7.40 -11.98
CA ASP A 62 3.16 6.65 -13.02
C ASP A 62 2.35 7.59 -13.94
N GLU A 63 2.20 7.19 -15.21
CA GLU A 63 1.33 7.85 -16.19
C GLU A 63 -0.11 8.05 -15.68
N MET A 64 -0.80 9.05 -16.24
CA MET A 64 -2.20 9.31 -15.92
C MET A 64 -3.08 8.10 -16.30
N GLY A 65 -4.07 7.77 -15.47
CA GLY A 65 -4.96 6.63 -15.72
C GLY A 65 -4.45 5.27 -15.25
N LEU A 66 -3.20 5.13 -14.79
CA LEU A 66 -2.66 3.87 -14.26
C LEU A 66 -3.15 3.50 -12.83
N GLY A 67 -4.11 4.25 -12.30
CA GLY A 67 -4.76 3.92 -11.02
C GLY A 67 -3.88 4.20 -9.79
N LYS A 68 -3.17 5.33 -9.77
CA LYS A 68 -2.38 5.77 -8.60
C LYS A 68 -3.23 5.87 -7.32
N THR A 69 -4.49 6.28 -7.44
CA THR A 69 -5.45 6.30 -6.32
C THR A 69 -5.65 4.90 -5.74
N CYS A 70 -5.97 3.91 -6.59
CA CYS A 70 -6.11 2.51 -6.21
C CYS A 70 -4.84 1.95 -5.54
N GLN A 71 -3.66 2.26 -6.07
CA GLN A 71 -2.38 1.86 -5.47
C GLN A 71 -2.22 2.46 -4.06
N THR A 72 -2.51 3.76 -3.91
CA THR A 72 -2.41 4.46 -2.62
C THR A 72 -3.41 3.91 -1.60
N ILE A 73 -4.66 3.68 -2.00
CA ILE A 73 -5.69 3.04 -1.16
C ILE A 73 -5.23 1.65 -0.69
N SER A 74 -4.67 0.86 -1.59
CA SER A 74 -4.18 -0.48 -1.28
C SER A 74 -3.01 -0.45 -0.29
N LEU A 75 -2.13 0.55 -0.41
CA LEU A 75 -1.08 0.81 0.59
C LEU A 75 -1.67 1.11 1.97
N LEU A 76 -2.68 1.99 2.07
CA LEU A 76 -3.31 2.32 3.34
C LEU A 76 -3.94 1.10 4.01
N VAL A 77 -4.64 0.27 3.23
CA VAL A 77 -5.22 -1.01 3.71
C VAL A 77 -4.12 -1.94 4.22
N PHE A 78 -3.04 -2.09 3.45
CA PHE A 78 -1.90 -2.92 3.84
C PHE A 78 -1.24 -2.44 5.13
N MET A 79 -1.04 -1.12 5.28
CA MET A 79 -0.45 -0.53 6.48
C MET A 79 -1.34 -0.69 7.72
N SER A 80 -2.64 -0.44 7.57
CA SER A 80 -3.60 -0.57 8.67
C SER A 80 -3.73 -2.02 9.16
N GLY A 81 -3.67 -2.97 8.23
CA GLY A 81 -3.91 -4.39 8.52
C GLY A 81 -2.64 -5.18 8.88
N SER A 82 -1.64 -5.18 7.99
CA SER A 82 -0.44 -6.02 8.15
C SER A 82 0.63 -5.41 9.04
N LEU A 83 0.73 -4.08 9.10
CA LEU A 83 1.77 -3.40 9.88
C LEU A 83 1.28 -2.94 11.25
N GLY A 84 -0.01 -3.12 11.57
CA GLY A 84 -0.62 -2.64 12.82
C GLY A 84 -0.57 -1.13 12.98
N GLN A 85 -0.27 -0.39 11.90
CA GLN A 85 -0.21 1.07 11.90
C GLN A 85 -1.60 1.62 11.62
N SER A 86 -2.50 1.52 12.60
CA SER A 86 -3.88 2.00 12.48
C SER A 86 -4.03 3.52 12.70
N GLY A 87 -2.91 4.27 12.64
CA GLY A 87 -2.90 5.71 12.89
C GLY A 87 -3.78 6.48 11.91
N PRO A 88 -4.11 7.76 12.22
CA PRO A 88 -4.85 8.57 11.28
C PRO A 88 -3.99 8.81 10.03
N PHE A 89 -4.46 8.33 8.88
CA PHE A 89 -3.87 8.65 7.59
C PHE A 89 -4.50 9.92 7.02
N LEU A 90 -3.68 10.81 6.48
CA LEU A 90 -4.12 12.03 5.81
C LEU A 90 -3.83 11.94 4.32
N VAL A 91 -4.87 12.00 3.50
CA VAL A 91 -4.76 12.16 2.04
C VAL A 91 -5.12 13.60 1.69
N LEU A 92 -4.21 14.28 1.01
CA LEU A 92 -4.44 15.63 0.49
C LEU A 92 -4.59 15.53 -1.03
N SER A 93 -5.63 16.16 -1.57
CA SER A 93 -5.87 16.19 -3.02
C SER A 93 -6.54 17.49 -3.45
N PRO A 94 -6.42 17.91 -4.71
CA PRO A 94 -7.18 19.03 -5.24
C PRO A 94 -8.69 18.81 -5.09
N LEU A 95 -9.44 19.90 -4.88
CA LEU A 95 -10.89 19.86 -4.65
C LEU A 95 -11.66 19.14 -5.78
N SER A 96 -11.18 19.25 -7.01
CA SER A 96 -11.79 18.60 -8.19
C SER A 96 -11.78 17.07 -8.14
N VAL A 97 -10.86 16.46 -7.38
CA VAL A 97 -10.71 14.98 -7.30
C VAL A 97 -11.10 14.42 -5.93
N MET A 98 -11.48 15.28 -4.97
CA MET A 98 -11.90 14.87 -3.62
C MET A 98 -13.09 13.90 -3.65
N GLU A 99 -14.07 14.15 -4.52
CA GLU A 99 -15.23 13.26 -4.64
C GLU A 99 -14.87 11.91 -5.26
N ASN A 100 -13.91 11.89 -6.20
CA ASN A 100 -13.37 10.64 -6.73
C ASN A 100 -12.71 9.80 -5.64
N TRP A 101 -11.89 10.42 -4.79
CA TRP A 101 -11.30 9.75 -3.63
C TRP A 101 -12.36 9.19 -2.69
N ARG A 102 -13.41 9.96 -2.39
CA ARG A 102 -14.52 9.51 -1.54
C ARG A 102 -15.20 8.27 -2.14
N ASN A 103 -15.54 8.31 -3.42
CA ASN A 103 -16.19 7.21 -4.12
C ASN A 103 -15.32 5.96 -4.17
N GLU A 104 -14.02 6.11 -4.44
CA GLU A 104 -13.08 4.99 -4.44
C GLU A 104 -12.91 4.39 -3.03
N LEU A 105 -12.81 5.23 -1.99
CA LEU A 105 -12.73 4.76 -0.60
C LEU A 105 -13.99 3.99 -0.19
N GLN A 106 -15.18 4.51 -0.51
CA GLN A 106 -16.46 3.82 -0.25
C GLN A 106 -16.57 2.50 -1.00
N ARG A 107 -16.11 2.46 -2.24
CA ARG A 107 -16.18 1.26 -3.08
C ARG A 107 -15.19 0.20 -2.64
N TYR A 108 -13.98 0.61 -2.24
CA TYR A 108 -12.86 -0.30 -2.07
C TYR A 108 -12.56 -0.69 -0.64
N ILE A 109 -13.00 0.10 0.35
CA ILE A 109 -12.65 -0.14 1.75
C ILE A 109 -13.91 -0.21 2.63
N HIS A 110 -14.11 -1.33 3.30
CA HIS A 110 -15.24 -1.51 4.24
C HIS A 110 -14.83 -1.49 5.71
N LEU A 111 -13.55 -1.71 6.03
CA LEU A 111 -13.07 -1.87 7.41
C LEU A 111 -12.39 -0.63 8.01
N ILE A 112 -12.09 0.39 7.19
CA ILE A 112 -11.39 1.61 7.63
C ILE A 112 -12.39 2.76 7.73
N ARG A 113 -12.46 3.38 8.90
CA ARG A 113 -13.22 4.62 9.09
C ARG A 113 -12.44 5.78 8.47
N TYR A 114 -13.09 6.55 7.61
CA TYR A 114 -12.52 7.77 7.04
C TYR A 114 -13.40 8.98 7.37
N LYS A 115 -12.78 10.15 7.53
CA LYS A 115 -13.46 11.44 7.62
C LYS A 115 -13.14 12.24 6.37
N TYR A 116 -14.12 13.00 5.89
CA TYR A 116 -14.03 13.82 4.69
C TYR A 116 -14.40 15.25 5.06
N GLN A 117 -13.56 16.21 4.68
CA GLN A 117 -13.76 17.62 4.98
C GLN A 117 -13.43 18.44 3.74
N ASN A 118 -14.44 19.11 3.20
CA ASN A 118 -14.29 20.12 2.17
C ASN A 118 -14.38 21.48 2.84
N HIS A 119 -13.31 22.27 2.80
CA HIS A 119 -13.38 23.69 3.15
C HIS A 119 -13.68 24.49 1.88
N PHE A 120 -14.97 24.63 1.59
CA PHE A 120 -15.52 25.70 0.76
C PHE A 120 -16.48 26.53 1.62
N GLU A 121 -16.04 26.87 2.83
CA GLU A 121 -16.68 27.79 3.77
C GLU A 121 -15.65 28.15 4.85
#